data_AF-A0A958SVR6-F1
#
_entry.id   AF-A0A958SVR6-F1
#
_cell.length_a   1.000
_cell.length_b   1.000
_cell.length_c   1.000
_cell.angle_alpha   90.00
_cell.angle_beta   90.00
_cell.angle_gamma   90.00
#
_symmetry.space_group_name_H-M   'P 1'
#
loop_
_entity.id
_entity.type
_entity.pdbx_description
1 polymer ?
#
loop_
_entity_poly.entity_id
_entity_poly.type
_entity_poly.pdbx_seq_one_letter_code
_entity_poly.pdbx_strand_id
1 'polypeptide(L)'
;MAVKISNKEQLYNGLMDLNTHYRNVIVDIEVVIDPSVINWKYKIIENVVFNHFVRVNEVNLNDGLVFINCEFKSGIAFNEVNSSTDLETTNPYNCSVLFSNCKGQHIFLGYKNIFRRSFIIDFNSEFERITVNTAVVENGFKIKDSKIKSNLDITRGGFELELRNTAIDGNLRVESLKGDITILKCKITEWCRFWNVECPKSFTLNDNMFDGTFKIEASKIKGLFIHRDIFNKKFELENRDLHGTNKAKCDEIFITESKFVEGADFDGLGDPIKK
;
A
#
# COMPACT_ATOMS: atom_id res chain seq x y z
N MET A 1 -25.90 -20.49 6.26
CA MET A 1 -25.07 -21.22 7.25
C MET A 1 -23.67 -21.28 6.68
N ALA A 2 -22.66 -20.83 7.43
CA ALA A 2 -21.28 -20.77 6.95
C ALA A 2 -20.66 -22.17 6.94
N VAL A 3 -19.86 -22.50 5.91
CA VAL A 3 -19.16 -23.78 5.84
C VAL A 3 -17.81 -23.64 6.55
N LYS A 4 -17.59 -24.42 7.62
CA LYS A 4 -16.32 -24.43 8.35
C LYS A 4 -15.38 -25.46 7.72
N ILE A 5 -14.19 -25.03 7.31
CA ILE A 5 -13.11 -25.88 6.82
C ILE A 5 -12.03 -25.95 7.90
N SER A 6 -11.82 -27.17 8.42
CA SER A 6 -10.81 -27.46 9.45
C SER A 6 -9.79 -28.50 8.98
N ASN A 7 -9.90 -28.98 7.73
CA ASN A 7 -8.94 -29.89 7.11
C ASN A 7 -8.20 -29.18 5.96
N LYS A 8 -6.87 -29.30 5.95
CA LYS A 8 -5.98 -28.76 4.90
C LYS A 8 -6.33 -29.31 3.52
N GLU A 9 -6.56 -30.61 3.41
CA GLU A 9 -6.82 -31.25 2.11
C GLU A 9 -8.11 -30.69 1.47
N GLN A 10 -9.17 -30.55 2.27
CA GLN A 10 -10.42 -29.95 1.82
C GLN A 10 -10.25 -28.48 1.38
N LEU A 11 -9.44 -27.70 2.10
CA LEU A 11 -9.15 -26.31 1.72
C LEU A 11 -8.39 -26.25 0.39
N TYR A 12 -7.31 -27.01 0.25
CA TYR A 12 -6.43 -26.92 -0.90
C TYR A 12 -7.07 -27.49 -2.16
N ASN A 13 -7.84 -28.57 -2.06
CA ASN A 13 -8.68 -29.04 -3.16
C ASN A 13 -9.67 -27.95 -3.59
N GLY A 14 -10.26 -27.24 -2.63
CA GLY A 14 -11.14 -26.11 -2.87
C GLY A 14 -10.48 -24.89 -3.53
N LEU A 15 -9.23 -24.59 -3.15
CA LEU A 15 -8.43 -23.53 -3.77
C LEU A 15 -7.96 -23.90 -5.18
N MET A 16 -7.73 -25.20 -5.44
CA MET A 16 -7.38 -25.72 -6.76
C MET A 16 -8.56 -25.77 -7.73
N ASP A 17 -9.80 -25.92 -7.24
CA ASP A 17 -10.99 -25.92 -8.09
C ASP A 17 -11.36 -24.49 -8.53
N LEU A 18 -11.46 -24.27 -9.85
CA LEU A 18 -11.64 -22.96 -10.48
C LEU A 18 -13.02 -22.31 -10.25
N ASN A 19 -14.01 -23.03 -9.72
CA ASN A 19 -15.43 -22.63 -9.76
C ASN A 19 -16.16 -22.62 -8.40
N THR A 20 -15.45 -22.64 -7.28
CA THR A 20 -16.10 -22.67 -5.96
C THR A 20 -16.47 -21.25 -5.48
N HIS A 21 -17.65 -20.77 -5.90
CA HIS A 21 -18.34 -19.68 -5.20
C HIS A 21 -18.81 -20.18 -3.84
N TYR A 22 -17.94 -20.06 -2.85
CA TYR A 22 -18.27 -20.44 -1.50
C TYR A 22 -19.37 -19.53 -0.94
N ARG A 23 -20.47 -20.14 -0.50
CA ARG A 23 -21.40 -19.49 0.43
C ARG A 23 -20.67 -19.36 1.77
N ASN A 24 -20.19 -18.16 2.11
CA ASN A 24 -19.51 -17.79 3.37
C ASN A 24 -18.71 -18.94 4.01
N VAL A 25 -17.42 -19.05 3.69
CA VAL A 25 -16.53 -20.07 4.27
C VAL A 25 -15.74 -19.51 5.43
N ILE A 26 -15.57 -20.33 6.47
CA ILE A 26 -14.68 -20.06 7.59
C ILE A 26 -13.54 -21.07 7.54
N VAL A 27 -12.32 -20.57 7.40
CA VAL A 27 -11.09 -21.38 7.42
C VAL A 27 -10.45 -21.25 8.80
N ASP A 28 -10.45 -22.37 9.53
CA ASP A 28 -10.00 -22.45 10.93
C ASP A 28 -8.63 -23.12 11.06
N ILE A 29 -7.79 -22.96 10.05
CA ILE A 29 -6.42 -23.45 9.98
C ILE A 29 -5.53 -22.39 9.34
N GLU A 30 -4.22 -22.45 9.60
CA GLU A 30 -3.25 -21.65 8.88
C GLU A 30 -3.23 -22.03 7.39
N VAL A 31 -3.21 -21.01 6.53
CA VAL A 31 -3.23 -21.18 5.07
C VAL A 31 -1.87 -20.79 4.51
N VAL A 32 -1.28 -21.68 3.73
CA VAL A 32 -0.03 -21.43 3.01
C VAL A 32 -0.29 -21.56 1.53
N ILE A 33 -0.07 -20.47 0.80
CA ILE A 33 -0.11 -20.41 -0.65
C ILE A 33 1.34 -20.39 -1.14
N ASP A 34 1.77 -21.51 -1.69
CA ASP A 34 3.12 -21.76 -2.21
C ASP A 34 3.02 -22.41 -3.61
N PRO A 35 4.14 -22.75 -4.28
CA PRO A 35 4.10 -23.36 -5.60
C PRO A 35 3.30 -24.66 -5.70
N SER A 36 3.11 -25.41 -4.60
CA SER A 36 2.38 -26.69 -4.62
C SER A 36 0.87 -26.52 -4.79
N VAL A 37 0.33 -25.32 -4.50
CA VAL A 37 -1.11 -25.03 -4.57
C VAL A 37 -1.50 -24.13 -5.74
N ILE A 38 -0.53 -23.60 -6.48
CA ILE A 38 -0.78 -22.81 -7.70
C ILE A 38 -0.86 -23.74 -8.90
N ASN A 39 -2.07 -24.01 -9.36
CA ASN A 39 -2.35 -24.65 -10.64
C ASN A 39 -3.16 -23.73 -11.59
N TRP A 40 -3.28 -22.46 -11.22
CA TRP A 40 -4.13 -21.47 -11.88
C TRP A 40 -3.30 -20.32 -12.45
N LYS A 41 -3.79 -19.73 -13.55
CA LYS A 41 -3.24 -18.48 -14.09
C LYS A 41 -3.71 -17.29 -13.27
N TYR A 42 -4.98 -17.26 -12.90
CA TYR A 42 -5.60 -16.18 -12.14
C TYR A 42 -6.55 -16.78 -11.11
N LYS A 43 -6.62 -16.22 -9.90
CA LYS A 43 -7.54 -16.71 -8.85
C LYS A 43 -8.23 -15.57 -8.13
N ILE A 44 -9.53 -15.77 -7.94
CA ILE A 44 -10.34 -14.98 -7.02
C ILE A 44 -10.72 -15.87 -5.82
N ILE A 45 -10.56 -15.34 -4.63
CA ILE A 45 -11.00 -15.93 -3.37
C ILE A 45 -12.07 -15.01 -2.80
N GLU A 46 -13.29 -15.50 -2.66
CA GLU A 46 -14.45 -14.68 -2.29
C GLU A 46 -15.16 -15.20 -1.04
N ASN A 47 -15.65 -14.29 -0.20
CA ASN A 47 -16.51 -14.60 0.95
C ASN A 47 -15.88 -15.60 1.94
N VAL A 48 -14.60 -15.41 2.24
CA VAL A 48 -13.83 -16.28 3.15
C VAL A 48 -13.38 -15.53 4.40
N VAL A 49 -13.62 -16.12 5.57
CA VAL A 49 -13.05 -15.68 6.85
C VAL A 49 -11.88 -16.60 7.21
N PHE A 50 -10.67 -16.06 7.23
CA PHE A 50 -9.47 -16.73 7.69
C PHE A 50 -9.26 -16.42 9.18
N ASN A 51 -9.47 -17.41 10.05
CA ASN A 51 -9.26 -17.24 11.49
C ASN A 51 -7.78 -17.17 11.84
N HIS A 52 -6.97 -17.96 11.14
CA HIS A 52 -5.51 -17.99 11.31
C HIS A 52 -4.81 -17.21 10.20
N PHE A 53 -3.49 -17.14 10.32
CA PHE A 53 -2.64 -16.38 9.42
C PHE A 53 -2.66 -16.97 8.00
N VAL A 54 -2.62 -16.10 6.99
CA VAL A 54 -2.46 -16.51 5.58
C VAL A 54 -1.06 -16.13 5.13
N ARG A 55 -0.30 -17.09 4.58
CA ARG A 55 1.05 -16.86 4.06
C ARG A 55 1.07 -17.13 2.58
N VAL A 56 1.57 -16.19 1.80
CA VAL A 56 1.83 -16.35 0.37
C VAL A 56 3.35 -16.29 0.21
N ASN A 57 3.98 -17.44 -0.06
CA ASN A 57 5.43 -17.59 0.04
C ASN A 57 6.01 -18.23 -1.22
N GLU A 58 7.13 -17.68 -1.69
CA GLU A 58 8.00 -18.29 -2.71
C GLU A 58 7.26 -18.69 -3.99
N VAL A 59 6.35 -17.83 -4.44
CA VAL A 59 5.36 -18.21 -5.44
C VAL A 59 5.21 -17.16 -6.54
N ASN A 60 4.96 -17.63 -7.77
CA ASN A 60 4.52 -16.78 -8.87
C ASN A 60 2.99 -16.80 -8.94
N LEU A 61 2.35 -15.65 -8.71
CA LEU A 61 0.90 -15.49 -8.81
C LEU A 61 0.39 -15.44 -10.24
N ASN A 62 1.27 -15.64 -11.24
CA ASN A 62 0.95 -15.59 -12.66
C ASN A 62 0.18 -14.29 -12.98
N ASP A 63 -1.10 -14.42 -13.37
CA ASP A 63 -1.95 -13.32 -13.77
C ASP A 63 -2.53 -12.52 -12.61
N GLY A 64 -2.52 -13.06 -11.39
CA GLY A 64 -2.84 -12.34 -10.16
C GLY A 64 -3.72 -13.11 -9.17
N LEU A 65 -3.80 -12.57 -7.96
CA LEU A 65 -4.57 -13.11 -6.84
C LEU A 65 -5.49 -12.04 -6.27
N VAL A 66 -6.79 -12.30 -6.24
CA VAL A 66 -7.81 -11.35 -5.79
C VAL A 66 -8.56 -11.91 -4.60
N PHE A 67 -8.79 -11.06 -3.61
CA PHE A 67 -9.63 -11.32 -2.44
C PHE A 67 -10.83 -10.38 -2.46
N ILE A 68 -12.05 -10.93 -2.40
CA ILE A 68 -13.30 -10.15 -2.39
C ILE A 68 -14.15 -10.56 -1.19
N ASN A 69 -14.60 -9.59 -0.39
CA ASN A 69 -15.41 -9.84 0.81
C ASN A 69 -14.73 -10.83 1.80
N CYS A 70 -13.40 -10.79 1.87
CA CYS A 70 -12.63 -11.66 2.77
C CYS A 70 -12.33 -10.98 4.12
N GLU A 71 -12.23 -11.77 5.18
CA GLU A 71 -11.78 -11.31 6.49
C GLU A 71 -10.53 -12.07 6.95
N PHE A 72 -9.46 -11.36 7.30
CA PHE A 72 -8.19 -11.90 7.77
C PHE A 72 -8.03 -11.60 9.27
N LYS A 73 -8.55 -12.49 10.13
CA LYS A 73 -8.55 -12.28 11.59
C LYS A 73 -7.15 -12.21 12.19
N SER A 74 -6.19 -12.92 11.61
CA SER A 74 -4.78 -12.88 12.06
C SER A 74 -3.86 -12.10 11.11
N GLY A 75 -4.34 -11.73 9.93
CA GLY A 75 -3.58 -11.04 8.88
C GLY A 75 -3.08 -11.96 7.76
N ILE A 76 -2.43 -11.34 6.78
CA ILE A 76 -1.85 -11.98 5.59
C ILE A 76 -0.44 -11.45 5.34
N ALA A 77 0.48 -12.33 4.94
CA ALA A 77 1.83 -11.96 4.54
C ALA A 77 2.23 -12.47 3.16
N PHE A 78 3.06 -11.68 2.47
CA PHE A 78 3.68 -12.00 1.19
C PHE A 78 5.20 -12.00 1.35
N ASN A 79 5.86 -13.12 1.04
CA ASN A 79 7.32 -13.25 1.03
C ASN A 79 7.80 -13.94 -0.24
N GLU A 80 8.78 -13.35 -0.92
CA GLU A 80 9.34 -13.87 -2.18
C GLU A 80 8.26 -14.12 -3.26
N VAL A 81 7.24 -13.26 -3.29
CA VAL A 81 6.12 -13.38 -4.22
C VAL A 81 6.39 -12.59 -5.50
N ASN A 82 6.17 -13.23 -6.64
CA ASN A 82 6.32 -12.63 -7.96
C ASN A 82 5.00 -12.71 -8.74
N SER A 83 4.89 -11.95 -9.83
CA SER A 83 3.76 -12.06 -10.80
C SER A 83 4.27 -11.84 -12.22
N SER A 84 3.50 -12.26 -13.23
CA SER A 84 3.85 -12.10 -14.64
C SER A 84 3.44 -10.73 -15.18
N THR A 85 4.13 -10.30 -16.24
CA THR A 85 3.76 -9.16 -17.11
C THR A 85 2.73 -9.57 -18.16
N ASP A 86 2.27 -10.82 -18.18
CA ASP A 86 1.44 -11.33 -19.26
C ASP A 86 0.10 -10.57 -19.30
N LEU A 87 -0.07 -9.86 -20.42
CA LEU A 87 -1.23 -9.03 -20.73
C LEU A 87 -2.40 -9.85 -21.31
N GLU A 88 -2.23 -11.16 -21.51
CA GLU A 88 -3.31 -12.04 -21.95
C GLU A 88 -4.38 -12.09 -20.85
N THR A 89 -5.53 -11.49 -21.15
CA THR A 89 -6.45 -10.85 -20.19
C THR A 89 -7.37 -11.81 -19.44
N THR A 90 -6.84 -12.77 -18.67
CA THR A 90 -7.70 -13.54 -17.73
C THR A 90 -8.03 -12.76 -16.46
N ASN A 91 -7.21 -11.76 -16.11
CA ASN A 91 -7.40 -10.90 -14.94
C ASN A 91 -8.13 -9.60 -15.34
N PRO A 92 -9.42 -9.44 -15.00
CA PRO A 92 -10.20 -8.25 -15.37
C PRO A 92 -9.80 -6.98 -14.62
N TYR A 93 -9.07 -7.10 -13.51
CA TYR A 93 -8.64 -5.96 -12.67
C TYR A 93 -7.25 -5.43 -13.03
N ASN A 94 -6.49 -6.15 -13.87
CA ASN A 94 -5.13 -5.78 -14.27
C ASN A 94 -4.20 -5.47 -13.07
N CYS A 95 -4.25 -6.31 -12.03
CA CYS A 95 -3.47 -6.15 -10.79
C CYS A 95 -2.79 -7.47 -10.39
N SER A 96 -1.61 -7.41 -9.77
CA SER A 96 -0.97 -8.61 -9.23
C SER A 96 -1.71 -9.12 -8.00
N VAL A 97 -2.15 -8.20 -7.14
CA VAL A 97 -2.93 -8.49 -5.94
C VAL A 97 -4.02 -7.45 -5.76
N LEU A 98 -5.23 -7.87 -5.41
CA LEU A 98 -6.35 -7.00 -5.05
C LEU A 98 -7.02 -7.47 -3.77
N PHE A 99 -7.30 -6.52 -2.88
CA PHE A 99 -8.20 -6.68 -1.73
C PHE A 99 -9.38 -5.72 -1.91
N SER A 100 -10.57 -6.28 -2.17
CA SER A 100 -11.80 -5.51 -2.37
C SER A 100 -12.83 -5.89 -1.31
N ASN A 101 -13.35 -4.90 -0.57
CA ASN A 101 -14.24 -5.12 0.58
C ASN A 101 -13.67 -6.08 1.64
N CYS A 102 -12.35 -6.03 1.85
CA CYS A 102 -11.69 -6.93 2.78
C CYS A 102 -11.52 -6.29 4.16
N LYS A 103 -11.51 -7.11 5.21
CA LYS A 103 -11.16 -6.65 6.56
C LYS A 103 -10.02 -7.47 7.13
N GLY A 104 -9.16 -6.91 7.97
CA GLY A 104 -8.15 -7.72 8.62
C GLY A 104 -7.23 -7.02 9.61
N GLN A 105 -6.44 -7.81 10.33
CA GLN A 105 -5.46 -7.28 11.29
C GLN A 105 -4.18 -6.78 10.63
N HIS A 106 -3.71 -7.37 9.55
CA HIS A 106 -2.45 -6.94 8.94
C HIS A 106 -2.34 -7.38 7.49
N ILE A 107 -1.82 -6.49 6.65
CA ILE A 107 -1.17 -6.87 5.39
C ILE A 107 0.33 -6.63 5.54
N PHE A 108 1.13 -7.69 5.38
CA PHE A 108 2.58 -7.64 5.47
C PHE A 108 3.23 -8.00 4.13
N LEU A 109 3.93 -7.05 3.50
CA LEU A 109 4.83 -7.34 2.39
C LEU A 109 6.24 -7.44 2.97
N GLY A 110 6.70 -8.67 3.16
CA GLY A 110 8.00 -8.97 3.75
C GLY A 110 9.15 -8.70 2.78
N TYR A 111 9.85 -9.75 2.38
CA TYR A 111 11.08 -9.64 1.60
C TYR A 111 10.93 -10.10 0.15
N LYS A 112 11.68 -9.47 -0.76
CA LYS A 112 11.82 -9.83 -2.19
C LYS A 112 10.50 -10.00 -2.96
N ASN A 113 9.49 -9.18 -2.66
CA ASN A 113 8.25 -9.19 -3.43
C ASN A 113 8.39 -8.34 -4.70
N ILE A 114 8.06 -8.90 -5.87
CA ILE A 114 8.10 -8.22 -7.18
C ILE A 114 6.77 -8.39 -7.91
N PHE A 115 5.97 -7.32 -7.89
CA PHE A 115 4.67 -7.27 -8.53
C PHE A 115 4.78 -6.51 -9.87
N ARG A 116 4.55 -7.21 -10.99
CA ARG A 116 4.62 -6.64 -12.34
C ARG A 116 3.37 -5.84 -12.73
N ARG A 117 2.34 -5.88 -11.89
CA ARG A 117 1.12 -5.06 -11.98
C ARG A 117 0.84 -4.42 -10.64
N SER A 118 -0.28 -3.69 -10.52
CA SER A 118 -0.60 -2.96 -9.31
C SER A 118 -0.85 -3.90 -8.12
N PHE A 119 -0.55 -3.41 -6.92
CA PHE A 119 -1.06 -3.95 -5.67
C PHE A 119 -2.17 -3.02 -5.19
N ILE A 120 -3.40 -3.52 -5.08
CA ILE A 120 -4.59 -2.69 -4.85
C ILE A 120 -5.31 -3.11 -3.58
N ILE A 121 -5.72 -2.12 -2.78
CA ILE A 121 -6.65 -2.26 -1.66
C ILE A 121 -7.77 -1.25 -1.90
N ASP A 122 -9.00 -1.72 -2.05
CA ASP A 122 -10.13 -0.87 -2.41
C ASP A 122 -11.49 -1.28 -1.81
N PHE A 123 -12.51 -0.51 -2.18
CA PHE A 123 -13.92 -0.78 -1.94
C PHE A 123 -14.27 -1.02 -0.47
N ASN A 124 -14.10 0.00 0.36
CA ASN A 124 -14.37 -0.03 1.80
C ASN A 124 -13.56 -1.10 2.56
N SER A 125 -12.38 -1.44 2.07
CA SER A 125 -11.49 -2.33 2.80
C SER A 125 -10.98 -1.67 4.09
N GLU A 126 -10.85 -2.46 5.14
CA GLU A 126 -10.47 -1.98 6.48
C GLU A 126 -9.41 -2.87 7.11
N PHE A 127 -8.19 -2.34 7.25
CA PHE A 127 -7.09 -3.07 7.88
C PHE A 127 -6.58 -2.34 9.11
N GLU A 128 -6.21 -3.09 10.15
CA GLU A 128 -5.61 -2.47 11.34
C GLU A 128 -4.28 -1.81 10.98
N ARG A 129 -3.42 -2.54 10.25
CA ARG A 129 -2.11 -2.07 9.81
C ARG A 129 -1.75 -2.61 8.45
N ILE A 130 -0.92 -1.86 7.72
CA ILE A 130 -0.27 -2.30 6.48
C ILE A 130 1.22 -1.98 6.60
N THR A 131 2.05 -2.98 6.35
CA THR A 131 3.50 -2.83 6.44
C THR A 131 4.17 -3.40 5.21
N VAL A 132 5.04 -2.59 4.59
CA VAL A 132 5.86 -2.95 3.46
C VAL A 132 7.32 -2.84 3.88
N ASN A 133 7.95 -3.99 4.16
CA ASN A 133 9.37 -4.02 4.48
C ASN A 133 10.20 -3.82 3.21
N THR A 134 9.99 -4.65 2.19
CA THR A 134 10.56 -4.47 0.85
C THR A 134 9.60 -4.96 -0.24
N ALA A 135 9.32 -4.12 -1.24
CA ALA A 135 8.57 -4.53 -2.43
C ALA A 135 8.89 -3.66 -3.65
N VAL A 136 8.76 -4.25 -4.83
CA VAL A 136 8.72 -3.54 -6.11
C VAL A 136 7.35 -3.76 -6.74
N VAL A 137 6.68 -2.69 -7.17
CA VAL A 137 5.33 -2.74 -7.79
C VAL A 137 5.32 -1.84 -9.02
N GLU A 138 5.34 -2.43 -10.21
CA GLU A 138 5.55 -1.67 -11.46
C GLU A 138 4.42 -0.68 -11.77
N ASN A 139 3.16 -1.07 -11.52
CA ASN A 139 2.00 -0.20 -11.75
C ASN A 139 1.46 0.43 -10.44
N GLY A 140 2.32 0.53 -9.43
CA GLY A 140 2.03 1.24 -8.18
C GLY A 140 1.27 0.44 -7.12
N PHE A 141 1.47 0.86 -5.87
CA PHE A 141 0.77 0.42 -4.68
C PHE A 141 -0.37 1.41 -4.39
N LYS A 142 -1.62 0.93 -4.47
CA LYS A 142 -2.81 1.79 -4.49
C LYS A 142 -3.76 1.43 -3.36
N ILE A 143 -4.14 2.41 -2.56
CA ILE A 143 -5.17 2.28 -1.54
C ILE A 143 -6.28 3.30 -1.85
N LYS A 144 -7.50 2.82 -2.05
CA LYS A 144 -8.64 3.63 -2.52
C LYS A 144 -9.88 3.37 -1.69
N ASP A 145 -10.61 4.42 -1.34
CA ASP A 145 -11.93 4.30 -0.67
C ASP A 145 -11.90 3.31 0.51
N SER A 146 -10.86 3.40 1.36
CA SER A 146 -10.52 2.39 2.38
C SER A 146 -10.08 3.04 3.68
N LYS A 147 -9.93 2.21 4.72
CA LYS A 147 -9.53 2.64 6.06
C LYS A 147 -8.36 1.82 6.61
N ILE A 148 -7.39 2.52 7.19
CA ILE A 148 -6.27 1.93 7.95
C ILE A 148 -6.40 2.43 9.38
N LYS A 149 -6.52 1.54 10.36
CA LYS A 149 -6.83 1.97 11.74
C LYS A 149 -5.64 2.43 12.57
N SER A 150 -4.42 1.96 12.26
CA SER A 150 -3.25 2.23 13.11
C SER A 150 -2.05 2.75 12.33
N ASN A 151 -1.56 2.03 11.33
CA ASN A 151 -0.41 2.52 10.58
C ASN A 151 -0.32 1.98 9.15
N LEU A 152 0.14 2.86 8.25
CA LEU A 152 0.74 2.49 6.98
C LEU A 152 2.23 2.76 7.07
N ASP A 153 3.03 1.70 6.97
CA ASP A 153 4.47 1.74 7.21
C ASP A 153 5.24 1.12 6.05
N ILE A 154 6.01 1.93 5.33
CA ILE A 154 6.81 1.52 4.17
C ILE A 154 8.27 1.75 4.50
N THR A 155 9.00 0.68 4.80
CA THR A 155 10.43 0.73 5.09
C THR A 155 11.23 0.95 3.80
N ARG A 156 11.00 0.11 2.77
CA ARG A 156 11.66 0.22 1.46
C ARG A 156 10.70 -0.17 0.33
N GLY A 157 10.59 0.68 -0.68
CA GLY A 157 9.73 0.43 -1.84
C GLY A 157 10.32 0.90 -3.16
N GLY A 158 10.04 0.17 -4.23
CA GLY A 158 10.24 0.59 -5.62
C GLY A 158 8.90 0.60 -6.35
N PHE A 159 8.07 1.62 -6.11
CA PHE A 159 6.74 1.74 -6.68
C PHE A 159 6.18 3.16 -6.53
N GLU A 160 5.23 3.51 -7.39
CA GLU A 160 4.36 4.67 -7.17
C GLU A 160 3.38 4.38 -6.02
N LEU A 161 3.21 5.31 -5.09
CA LEU A 161 2.24 5.20 -3.99
C LEU A 161 1.03 6.09 -4.29
N GLU A 162 -0.16 5.51 -4.38
CA GLU A 162 -1.41 6.25 -4.51
C GLU A 162 -2.33 5.98 -3.31
N LEU A 163 -2.63 7.02 -2.54
CA LEU A 163 -3.69 7.02 -1.54
C LEU A 163 -4.83 7.92 -2.03
N ARG A 164 -6.05 7.38 -2.11
CA ARG A 164 -7.22 8.14 -2.58
C ARG A 164 -8.43 7.86 -1.70
N ASN A 165 -9.14 8.90 -1.27
CA ASN A 165 -10.34 8.77 -0.42
C ASN A 165 -10.10 7.80 0.76
N THR A 166 -8.90 7.85 1.35
CA THR A 166 -8.47 6.89 2.36
C THR A 166 -8.34 7.57 3.72
N ALA A 167 -8.89 6.95 4.76
CA ALA A 167 -8.70 7.38 6.14
C ALA A 167 -7.61 6.54 6.82
N ILE A 168 -6.64 7.20 7.44
CA ILE A 168 -5.61 6.57 8.27
C ILE A 168 -5.80 7.12 9.68
N ASP A 169 -6.40 6.32 10.57
CA ASP A 169 -6.61 6.66 11.98
C ASP A 169 -5.32 6.46 12.81
N GLY A 170 -4.18 6.79 12.22
CA GLY A 170 -2.88 6.68 12.85
C GLY A 170 -1.76 7.19 11.95
N ASN A 171 -0.60 6.55 11.99
CA ASN A 171 0.62 7.08 11.38
C ASN A 171 0.79 6.66 9.91
N LEU A 172 1.30 7.58 9.10
CA LEU A 172 1.83 7.30 7.77
C LEU A 172 3.35 7.46 7.79
N ARG A 173 4.09 6.34 7.68
CA ARG A 173 5.56 6.34 7.62
C ARG A 173 6.04 5.78 6.30
N VAL A 174 6.92 6.51 5.63
CA VAL A 174 7.69 6.06 4.47
C VAL A 174 9.16 6.37 4.73
N GLU A 175 9.99 5.34 4.92
CA GLU A 175 11.43 5.49 5.20
C GLU A 175 12.30 5.50 3.94
N SER A 176 11.88 4.81 2.88
CA SER A 176 12.54 4.90 1.59
C SER A 176 11.61 4.41 0.49
N LEU A 177 11.40 5.26 -0.52
CA LEU A 177 10.55 4.92 -1.65
C LEU A 177 11.15 5.53 -2.92
N LYS A 178 11.30 4.71 -3.96
CA LYS A 178 11.58 5.20 -5.30
C LYS A 178 10.33 5.06 -6.16
N GLY A 179 9.71 6.20 -6.45
CA GLY A 179 8.45 6.31 -7.18
C GLY A 179 7.70 7.57 -6.75
N ASP A 180 6.76 7.99 -7.60
CA ASP A 180 5.94 9.17 -7.31
C ASP A 180 4.93 8.87 -6.19
N ILE A 181 4.62 9.90 -5.39
CA ILE A 181 3.67 9.79 -4.27
C ILE A 181 2.48 10.69 -4.58
N THR A 182 1.28 10.14 -4.46
CA THR A 182 0.02 10.85 -4.66
C THR A 182 -0.92 10.56 -3.49
N ILE A 183 -1.33 11.60 -2.76
CA ILE A 183 -2.27 11.50 -1.65
C ILE A 183 -3.43 12.44 -1.95
N LEU A 184 -4.64 11.91 -2.10
CA LEU A 184 -5.80 12.63 -2.59
C LEU A 184 -7.02 12.37 -1.70
N LYS A 185 -7.64 13.44 -1.17
CA LYS A 185 -8.87 13.34 -0.38
C LYS A 185 -8.74 12.39 0.82
N CYS A 186 -7.55 12.36 1.41
CA CYS A 186 -7.24 11.52 2.56
C CYS A 186 -7.38 12.29 3.86
N LYS A 187 -7.69 11.54 4.93
CA LYS A 187 -7.60 12.04 6.31
C LYS A 187 -6.57 11.21 7.06
N ILE A 188 -5.55 11.84 7.64
CA ILE A 188 -4.56 11.18 8.50
C ILE A 188 -4.61 11.83 9.88
N THR A 189 -4.87 11.04 10.92
CA THR A 189 -5.15 11.57 12.27
C THR A 189 -3.90 11.85 13.10
N GLU A 190 -2.83 11.07 12.90
CA GLU A 190 -1.57 11.25 13.61
C GLU A 190 -0.53 11.85 12.66
N TRP A 191 0.76 11.55 12.85
CA TRP A 191 1.82 12.15 12.04
C TRP A 191 2.04 11.43 10.71
N CYS A 192 2.54 12.21 9.73
CA CYS A 192 3.05 11.73 8.46
C CYS A 192 4.55 11.99 8.39
N ARG A 193 5.33 10.98 8.05
CA ARG A 193 6.79 11.11 7.87
C ARG A 193 7.24 10.43 6.58
N PHE A 194 7.89 11.21 5.73
CA PHE A 194 8.54 10.75 4.50
C PHE A 194 10.02 11.02 4.64
N TRP A 195 10.82 9.98 4.70
CA TRP A 195 12.28 10.05 4.75
C TRP A 195 12.83 9.39 3.49
N ASN A 196 13.90 9.96 2.93
CA ASN A 196 14.64 9.38 1.80
C ASN A 196 13.74 8.87 0.64
N VAL A 197 12.74 9.67 0.26
CA VAL A 197 11.90 9.38 -0.90
C VAL A 197 12.49 10.01 -2.17
N GLU A 198 12.40 9.30 -3.28
CA GLU A 198 12.81 9.75 -4.61
C GLU A 198 11.57 9.75 -5.52
N CYS A 199 11.03 10.94 -5.79
CA CYS A 199 9.87 11.17 -6.65
C CYS A 199 10.34 11.79 -7.97
N PRO A 200 10.53 10.98 -9.04
CA PRO A 200 11.15 11.44 -10.28
C PRO A 200 10.30 12.47 -11.03
N LYS A 201 8.98 12.47 -10.85
CA LYS A 201 8.06 13.43 -11.45
C LYS A 201 7.43 14.32 -10.39
N SER A 202 6.82 13.73 -9.36
CA SER A 202 6.02 14.52 -8.42
C SER A 202 5.74 13.83 -7.08
N PHE A 203 5.64 14.66 -6.04
CA PHE A 203 4.91 14.38 -4.81
C PHE A 203 3.67 15.29 -4.80
N THR A 204 2.49 14.69 -4.94
CA THR A 204 1.22 15.42 -5.05
C THR A 204 0.32 15.19 -3.84
N LEU A 205 -0.15 16.29 -3.26
CA LEU A 205 -1.17 16.37 -2.22
C LEU A 205 -2.36 17.17 -2.79
N ASN A 206 -3.58 16.68 -2.60
CA ASN A 206 -4.79 17.39 -3.00
C ASN A 206 -5.99 17.04 -2.10
N ASP A 207 -6.67 18.05 -1.58
CA ASP A 207 -7.89 17.93 -0.77
C ASP A 207 -7.71 17.06 0.49
N ASN A 208 -6.51 16.98 1.07
CA ASN A 208 -6.26 16.18 2.26
C ASN A 208 -6.45 16.95 3.57
N MET A 209 -6.64 16.21 4.66
CA MET A 209 -6.62 16.73 6.02
C MET A 209 -5.62 15.94 6.87
N PHE A 210 -4.63 16.65 7.40
CA PHE A 210 -3.60 16.12 8.27
C PHE A 210 -3.77 16.70 9.67
N ASP A 211 -4.18 15.86 10.63
CA ASP A 211 -4.42 16.29 12.01
C ASP A 211 -3.13 16.34 12.85
N GLY A 212 -2.11 15.56 12.48
CA GLY A 212 -0.77 15.58 13.09
C GLY A 212 0.30 16.26 12.22
N THR A 213 1.55 16.20 12.67
CA THR A 213 2.70 16.80 11.96
C THR A 213 2.92 16.12 10.62
N PHE A 214 3.22 16.90 9.58
CA PHE A 214 3.59 16.38 8.26
C PHE A 214 5.04 16.72 7.97
N LYS A 215 5.92 15.71 7.86
CA LYS A 215 7.36 15.90 7.69
C LYS A 215 7.91 15.16 6.47
N ILE A 216 8.68 15.87 5.65
CA ILE A 216 9.49 15.33 4.54
C ILE A 216 10.96 15.62 4.83
N GLU A 217 11.82 14.60 4.78
CA GLU A 217 13.24 14.68 5.13
C GLU A 217 14.12 13.97 4.08
N ALA A 218 15.32 14.52 3.85
CA ALA A 218 16.38 13.87 3.07
C ALA A 218 15.94 13.32 1.70
N SER A 219 15.02 13.99 1.01
CA SER A 219 14.30 13.46 -0.15
C SER A 219 14.70 14.14 -1.47
N LYS A 220 14.51 13.43 -2.58
CA LYS A 220 14.70 13.92 -3.96
C LYS A 220 13.36 14.03 -4.66
N ILE A 221 12.81 15.22 -4.71
CA ILE A 221 11.47 15.47 -5.22
C ILE A 221 11.58 16.38 -6.44
N LYS A 222 11.11 15.92 -7.60
CA LYS A 222 11.13 16.75 -8.80
C LYS A 222 10.15 17.93 -8.68
N GLY A 223 8.93 17.69 -8.18
CA GLY A 223 7.98 18.74 -7.87
C GLY A 223 7.11 18.36 -6.68
N LEU A 224 6.95 19.27 -5.72
CA LEU A 224 6.03 19.15 -4.60
C LEU A 224 4.79 20.00 -4.88
N PHE A 225 3.65 19.35 -5.09
CA PHE A 225 2.40 20.01 -5.43
C PHE A 225 1.41 19.84 -4.28
N ILE A 226 0.98 20.95 -3.68
CA ILE A 226 0.06 20.98 -2.54
C ILE A 226 -1.16 21.81 -2.95
N HIS A 227 -2.36 21.22 -2.89
CA HIS A 227 -3.59 21.86 -3.37
C HIS A 227 -4.76 21.62 -2.43
N ARG A 228 -5.33 22.69 -1.85
CA ARG A 228 -6.50 22.64 -0.95
C ARG A 228 -6.35 21.74 0.28
N ASP A 229 -5.12 21.34 0.60
CA ASP A 229 -4.81 20.55 1.79
C ASP A 229 -4.90 21.40 3.09
N ILE A 230 -5.27 20.76 4.18
CA ILE A 230 -5.30 21.34 5.53
C ILE A 230 -4.29 20.61 6.41
N PHE A 231 -3.31 21.35 6.91
CA PHE A 231 -2.34 20.91 7.92
C PHE A 231 -2.69 21.55 9.25
N ASN A 232 -3.24 20.77 10.19
CA ASN A 232 -3.64 21.27 11.51
C ASN A 232 -2.45 21.45 12.45
N LYS A 233 -1.40 20.64 12.26
CA LYS A 233 -0.09 20.83 12.90
C LYS A 233 0.93 21.30 11.87
N LYS A 234 2.17 21.43 12.32
CA LYS A 234 3.27 21.93 11.52
C LYS A 234 3.54 21.07 10.29
N PHE A 235 3.75 21.73 9.15
CA PHE A 235 4.33 21.14 7.95
C PHE A 235 5.83 21.41 7.92
N GLU A 236 6.65 20.39 7.67
CA GLU A 236 8.11 20.50 7.65
C GLU A 236 8.69 19.83 6.40
N LEU A 237 9.43 20.59 5.60
CA LEU A 237 10.27 20.09 4.51
C LEU A 237 11.73 20.36 4.87
N GLU A 238 12.46 19.33 5.28
CA GLU A 238 13.87 19.40 5.67
C GLU A 238 14.74 18.64 4.65
N ASN A 239 15.11 19.33 3.58
CA ASN A 239 16.00 18.79 2.54
C ASN A 239 17.46 19.13 2.84
N ARG A 240 17.88 18.85 4.08
CA ARG A 240 19.28 18.90 4.47
C ARG A 240 19.81 17.49 4.59
N ASP A 241 20.97 17.26 3.99
CA ASP A 241 21.76 16.08 4.26
C ASP A 241 22.87 16.43 5.24
N LEU A 242 22.59 16.27 6.53
CA LEU A 242 23.54 16.54 7.60
C LEU A 242 24.77 15.61 7.57
N HIS A 243 24.76 14.57 6.72
CA HIS A 243 25.81 13.56 6.63
C HIS A 243 26.53 13.53 5.25
N GLY A 244 26.18 14.42 4.32
CA GLY A 244 26.88 14.61 3.03
C GLY A 244 26.87 13.42 2.06
N THR A 245 26.02 12.41 2.28
CA THR A 245 25.90 11.19 1.47
C THR A 245 24.72 11.17 0.49
N ASN A 246 23.64 11.90 0.74
CA ASN A 246 22.43 11.98 -0.08
C ASN A 246 22.23 13.40 -0.66
N LYS A 247 22.20 13.50 -2.00
CA LYS A 247 21.80 14.73 -2.69
C LYS A 247 20.28 14.97 -2.56
N ALA A 248 19.81 15.34 -1.37
CA ALA A 248 18.44 15.77 -1.15
C ALA A 248 18.17 17.05 -1.95
N LYS A 249 17.02 17.15 -2.61
CA LYS A 249 16.61 18.31 -3.40
C LYS A 249 15.11 18.32 -3.62
N CYS A 250 14.53 19.51 -3.72
CA CYS A 250 13.18 19.71 -4.24
C CYS A 250 13.29 20.78 -5.34
N ASP A 251 13.07 20.39 -6.60
CA ASP A 251 13.33 21.33 -7.71
C ASP A 251 12.22 22.39 -7.83
N GLU A 252 10.96 22.00 -7.58
CA GLU A 252 9.78 22.86 -7.71
C GLU A 252 8.81 22.67 -6.54
N ILE A 253 8.23 23.76 -6.05
CA ILE A 253 7.17 23.74 -5.03
C ILE A 253 6.02 24.59 -5.53
N PHE A 254 4.81 24.02 -5.56
CA PHE A 254 3.58 24.70 -5.94
C PHE A 254 2.53 24.50 -4.85
N ILE A 255 2.00 25.60 -4.31
CA ILE A 255 1.02 25.59 -3.23
C ILE A 255 -0.17 26.44 -3.64
N THR A 256 -1.37 25.89 -3.57
CA THR A 256 -2.61 26.60 -3.92
C THR A 256 -3.74 26.24 -2.97
N GLU A 257 -4.39 27.27 -2.42
CA GLU A 257 -5.61 27.13 -1.58
C GLU A 257 -5.43 26.24 -0.32
N SER A 258 -4.20 25.95 0.08
CA SER A 258 -3.87 25.15 1.26
C SER A 258 -3.83 25.97 2.55
N LYS A 259 -4.08 25.31 3.68
CA LYS A 259 -4.06 25.92 5.03
C LYS A 259 -3.00 25.27 5.91
N PHE A 260 -2.12 26.09 6.48
CA PHE A 260 -1.10 25.67 7.45
C PHE A 260 -1.41 26.32 8.80
N VAL A 261 -2.15 25.62 9.67
CA VAL A 261 -2.72 26.19 10.89
C VAL A 261 -1.63 26.56 11.91
N GLU A 262 -0.69 25.66 12.15
CA GLU A 262 0.47 25.89 13.04
C GLU A 262 1.75 26.32 12.29
N GLY A 263 1.63 26.62 10.99
CA GLY A 263 2.73 27.07 10.14
C GLY A 263 3.40 25.99 9.30
N ALA A 264 4.32 26.43 8.44
CA ALA A 264 5.06 25.58 7.51
C ALA A 264 6.52 26.03 7.45
N ASP A 265 7.44 25.08 7.60
CA ASP A 265 8.88 25.30 7.51
C ASP A 265 9.43 24.62 6.26
N PHE A 266 10.10 25.42 5.41
CA PHE A 266 10.81 24.95 4.22
C PHE A 266 12.29 25.18 4.42
N ASP A 267 12.98 24.16 4.89
CA ASP A 267 14.40 24.21 5.18
C ASP A 267 15.19 23.37 4.17
N GLY A 268 15.52 24.01 3.05
CA GLY A 268 16.36 23.45 1.99
C GLY A 268 17.66 24.23 1.88
N LEU A 269 18.77 23.71 2.40
CA LEU A 269 20.11 24.15 1.99
C LEU A 269 20.51 23.41 0.69
N GLY A 270 19.72 23.62 -0.37
CA GLY A 270 20.01 23.22 -1.75
C GLY A 270 20.00 24.44 -2.66
N ASP A 271 20.55 24.31 -3.88
CA ASP A 271 20.65 25.38 -4.88
C ASP A 271 19.35 26.21 -4.98
N PRO A 272 19.44 27.54 -5.16
CA PRO A 272 18.28 28.42 -5.14
C PRO A 272 17.19 27.95 -6.10
N ILE A 273 15.96 27.83 -5.57
CA ILE A 273 14.74 27.53 -6.34
C ILE A 273 14.64 28.55 -7.49
N LYS A 274 14.62 28.08 -8.74
CA LYS A 274 14.27 28.94 -9.88
C LYS A 274 12.80 29.32 -9.72
N LYS A 275 12.55 30.60 -9.43
CA LYS A 275 11.22 31.20 -9.34
C LYS A 275 10.53 31.22 -10.69
#